data_AF-D5P2J2-F1
#
_entry.id   AF-D5P2J2-F1
#
_cell.length_a   1.000
_cell.length_b   1.000
_cell.length_c   1.000
_cell.angle_alpha   90.00
_cell.angle_beta   90.00
_cell.angle_gamma   90.00
#
_symmetry.space_group_name_H-M   'P 1'
#
loop_
_entity.id
_entity.type
_entity.pdbx_description
1 polymer ?
#
loop_
_entity_poly.entity_id
_entity_poly.type
_entity_poly.pdbx_seq_one_letter_code
_entity_poly.pdbx_strand_id
1 'polypeptide(L)'
;MSLRDAVLAALLEGESSGYDLAKEFDASVANFWMATPQQLYRELDRLAGQGLISARLVHQERRPNKRLFALTDAGREAVREFTARPPKPSAIRDELLVKVQAADAGDAGAVREFIAERLQWATAKLQRYERLRARLLDGRDEEDFLLHAERIGPYLTLLRGIAFEEENIRWAERALDVVDHRLAAHVEE
;
A
#
# COMPACT_ATOMS: atom_id res chain seq x y z
N MET A 1 6.34 14.19 -2.19
CA MET A 1 5.62 13.15 -2.94
C MET A 1 4.15 13.50 -2.91
N SER A 2 3.42 13.33 -4.00
CA SER A 2 2.02 13.76 -4.10
C SER A 2 1.13 12.60 -4.53
N LEU A 3 -0.13 12.60 -4.09
CA LEU A 3 -1.12 11.60 -4.52
C LEU A 3 -1.26 11.57 -6.05
N ARG A 4 -1.04 12.71 -6.72
CA ARG A 4 -0.96 12.81 -8.19
C ARG A 4 -0.07 11.73 -8.80
N ASP A 5 1.16 11.58 -8.34
CA ASP A 5 2.14 10.71 -9.01
C ASP A 5 1.76 9.22 -8.81
N ALA A 6 1.21 8.87 -7.64
CA ALA A 6 0.67 7.54 -7.38
C ALA A 6 -0.54 7.21 -8.27
N VAL A 7 -1.46 8.18 -8.47
CA VAL A 7 -2.65 8.00 -9.33
C VAL A 7 -2.26 7.84 -10.78
N LEU A 8 -1.30 8.64 -11.27
CA LEU A 8 -0.78 8.50 -12.63
C LEU A 8 -0.10 7.14 -12.83
N ALA A 9 0.68 6.67 -11.86
CA ALA A 9 1.33 5.37 -11.92
C ALA A 9 0.33 4.20 -11.95
N ALA A 10 -0.76 4.28 -11.20
CA ALA A 10 -1.81 3.26 -11.21
C ALA A 10 -2.55 3.19 -12.56
N LEU A 11 -2.78 4.33 -13.22
CA LEU A 11 -3.43 4.38 -14.54
C LEU A 11 -2.54 3.88 -15.70
N LEU A 12 -1.31 3.44 -15.43
CA LEU A 12 -0.48 2.75 -16.43
C LEU A 12 -1.01 1.34 -16.76
N GLU A 13 -1.85 0.74 -15.91
CA GLU A 13 -2.51 -0.56 -16.20
C GLU A 13 -3.59 -0.44 -17.28
N GLY A 14 -4.00 0.79 -17.61
CA GLY A 14 -5.02 1.06 -18.61
C GLY A 14 -6.13 1.97 -18.09
N GLU A 15 -7.21 2.07 -18.86
CA GLU A 15 -8.37 2.85 -18.44
C GLU A 15 -9.06 2.19 -17.24
N SER A 16 -9.40 2.98 -16.22
CA SER A 16 -10.03 2.48 -15.00
C SER A 16 -11.16 3.39 -14.55
N SER A 17 -12.20 2.81 -13.94
CA SER A 17 -13.20 3.63 -13.26
C SER A 17 -12.63 4.12 -11.93
N GLY A 18 -13.10 5.27 -11.42
CA GLY A 18 -12.64 5.73 -10.10
C GLY A 18 -12.91 4.73 -8.97
N TYR A 19 -13.95 3.89 -9.12
CA TYR A 19 -14.25 2.81 -8.19
C TYR A 19 -13.26 1.64 -8.28
N ASP A 20 -12.95 1.19 -9.50
CA ASP A 20 -11.99 0.12 -9.72
C ASP A 20 -10.58 0.56 -9.29
N LEU A 21 -10.22 1.80 -9.59
CA LEU A 21 -8.97 2.40 -9.14
C LEU A 21 -8.91 2.50 -7.62
N ALA A 22 -10.01 2.83 -6.93
CA ALA A 22 -10.03 2.85 -5.46
C ALA A 22 -9.80 1.45 -4.87
N LYS A 23 -10.37 0.41 -5.48
CA LYS A 23 -10.13 -0.98 -5.07
C LYS A 23 -8.68 -1.40 -5.31
N GLU A 24 -8.12 -1.03 -6.44
CA GLU A 24 -6.73 -1.32 -6.78
C GLU A 24 -5.78 -0.60 -5.82
N PHE A 25 -6.04 0.69 -5.55
CA PHE A 25 -5.28 1.46 -4.58
C PHE A 25 -5.25 0.80 -3.22
N ASP A 26 -6.41 0.35 -2.74
CA ASP A 26 -6.49 -0.35 -1.46
C ASP A 26 -5.74 -1.71 -1.49
N ALA A 27 -5.75 -2.40 -2.64
CA ALA A 27 -5.18 -3.75 -2.81
C ALA A 27 -3.67 -3.81 -3.02
N SER A 28 -3.13 -2.92 -3.86
CA SER A 28 -1.72 -2.91 -4.21
C SER A 28 -1.06 -1.67 -3.62
N VAL A 29 -1.42 -0.47 -4.10
CA VAL A 29 -0.72 0.81 -3.85
C VAL A 29 -0.67 1.23 -2.38
N ALA A 30 -1.65 0.83 -1.57
CA ALA A 30 -1.72 1.12 -0.13
C ALA A 30 -0.56 0.49 0.66
N ASN A 31 0.22 -0.42 0.06
CA ASN A 31 1.48 -0.90 0.62
C ASN A 31 2.52 0.22 0.81
N PHE A 32 2.59 1.21 -0.07
CA PHE A 32 3.58 2.29 -0.03
C PHE A 32 2.99 3.70 -0.12
N TRP A 33 1.69 3.84 -0.44
CA TRP A 33 1.02 5.13 -0.51
C TRP A 33 -0.42 5.07 -0.01
N MET A 34 -0.68 5.71 1.13
CA MET A 34 -2.02 5.77 1.72
C MET A 34 -2.84 6.91 1.12
N ALA A 35 -4.05 6.61 0.68
CA ALA A 35 -5.02 7.59 0.25
C ALA A 35 -6.43 7.12 0.58
N THR A 36 -7.29 8.00 1.09
CA THR A 36 -8.71 7.66 1.23
C THR A 36 -9.39 7.68 -0.15
N PRO A 37 -10.50 6.95 -0.33
CA PRO A 37 -11.28 7.05 -1.56
C PRO A 37 -11.66 8.49 -1.89
N GLN A 38 -12.02 9.32 -0.90
CA GLN A 38 -12.36 10.73 -1.16
C GLN A 38 -11.15 11.53 -1.67
N GLN A 39 -9.95 11.27 -1.16
CA GLN A 39 -8.73 11.92 -1.67
C GLN A 39 -8.44 11.49 -3.10
N LEU A 40 -8.60 10.19 -3.42
CA LEU A 40 -8.43 9.66 -4.77
C LEU A 40 -9.38 10.31 -5.77
N TYR A 41 -10.68 10.38 -5.47
CA TYR A 41 -11.66 11.00 -6.37
C TYR A 41 -11.38 12.48 -6.62
N ARG A 42 -11.02 13.23 -5.57
CA ARG A 42 -10.62 14.65 -5.72
C ARG A 42 -9.38 14.80 -6.58
N GLU A 43 -8.40 13.91 -6.43
CA GLU A 43 -7.19 13.94 -7.23
C GLU A 43 -7.48 13.60 -8.70
N LEU A 44 -8.36 12.63 -8.98
CA LEU A 44 -8.80 12.31 -10.34
C LEU A 44 -9.42 13.53 -11.04
N ASP A 45 -10.33 14.25 -10.37
CA ASP A 45 -10.91 15.47 -10.95
C ASP A 45 -9.84 16.56 -11.18
N ARG A 46 -8.88 16.70 -10.27
CA ARG A 46 -7.75 17.65 -10.42
C ARG A 46 -6.86 17.30 -11.61
N LEU A 47 -6.49 16.03 -11.76
CA LEU A 47 -5.67 15.54 -12.87
C LEU A 47 -6.38 15.68 -14.21
N ALA A 48 -7.69 15.46 -14.24
CA ALA A 48 -8.50 15.67 -15.43
C ALA A 48 -8.55 17.15 -15.82
N GLY A 49 -8.75 18.05 -14.84
CA GLY A 49 -8.67 19.49 -15.06
C GLY A 49 -7.29 19.99 -15.52
N GLN A 50 -6.23 19.26 -15.19
CA GLN A 50 -4.85 19.53 -15.66
C GLN A 50 -4.54 18.90 -17.03
N GLY A 51 -5.46 18.13 -17.62
CA GLY A 51 -5.22 17.43 -18.88
C GLY A 51 -4.23 16.27 -18.79
N LEU A 52 -3.87 15.82 -17.58
CA LEU A 52 -2.97 14.69 -17.36
C LEU A 52 -3.69 13.35 -17.51
N ILE A 53 -5.00 13.34 -17.31
CA ILE A 53 -5.88 12.20 -17.59
C ILE A 53 -7.09 12.68 -18.39
N SER A 54 -7.62 11.82 -19.24
CA SER A 54 -8.94 12.01 -19.84
C SER A 54 -10.02 11.39 -18.95
N ALA A 55 -11.24 11.91 -19.04
CA ALA A 55 -12.40 11.35 -18.36
C ALA A 55 -13.54 11.17 -19.36
N ARG A 56 -14.01 9.93 -19.54
CA ARG A 56 -15.11 9.59 -20.45
C ARG A 56 -16.27 8.99 -19.67
N LEU A 57 -17.48 9.50 -19.91
CA LEU A 57 -18.69 8.93 -19.34
C LEU A 57 -19.13 7.72 -20.17
N VAL A 58 -19.38 6.61 -19.50
CA VAL A 58 -19.96 5.39 -20.08
C VAL A 58 -21.37 5.25 -19.53
N HIS A 59 -22.33 5.37 -20.43
CA HIS A 59 -23.75 5.16 -20.12
C HIS A 59 -24.03 3.68 -19.92
N GLN A 60 -24.77 3.35 -18.87
CA GLN A 60 -25.15 1.98 -18.53
C GLN A 60 -26.66 1.91 -18.39
N GLU A 61 -27.30 0.89 -18.98
CA GLU A 61 -28.77 0.79 -18.99
C GLU A 61 -29.36 0.36 -17.64
N ARG A 62 -28.67 -0.53 -16.90
CA ARG A 62 -29.16 -1.14 -15.65
C ARG A 62 -28.32 -0.80 -14.42
N ARG A 63 -27.34 0.09 -14.58
CA ARG A 63 -26.38 0.49 -13.52
C ARG A 63 -26.13 2.00 -13.63
N PRO A 64 -25.68 2.66 -12.55
CA PRO A 64 -25.26 4.06 -12.64
C PRO A 64 -24.18 4.25 -13.72
N ASN A 65 -24.22 5.36 -14.45
CA ASN A 65 -23.17 5.70 -15.41
C ASN A 65 -21.80 5.70 -14.73
N LYS A 66 -20.77 5.19 -15.42
CA LYS A 66 -19.40 5.17 -14.88
C LYS A 66 -18.52 6.17 -15.61
N ARG A 67 -17.65 6.89 -14.89
CA ARG A 67 -16.56 7.66 -15.49
C ARG A 67 -15.33 6.77 -15.57
N LEU A 68 -14.80 6.62 -16.78
CA LEU A 68 -13.51 5.98 -17.03
C LEU A 68 -12.43 7.03 -17.17
N PHE A 69 -11.29 6.78 -16.57
CA PHE A 69 -10.13 7.63 -16.57
C PHE A 69 -8.97 6.93 -17.28
N ALA A 70 -8.24 7.66 -18.12
CA ALA A 70 -7.07 7.13 -18.83
C ALA A 70 -5.97 8.18 -18.91
N LEU A 71 -4.71 7.74 -18.91
CA LEU A 71 -3.57 8.65 -19.10
C LEU A 71 -3.59 9.30 -20.48
N THR A 72 -3.37 10.61 -20.51
CA THR A 72 -3.00 11.33 -21.74
C THR A 72 -1.50 11.22 -21.99
N ASP A 73 -1.03 11.72 -23.14
CA ASP A 73 0.41 11.82 -23.40
C ASP A 73 1.12 12.74 -22.40
N ALA A 74 0.47 13.82 -21.98
CA ALA A 74 0.97 14.69 -20.92
C ALA A 74 1.05 13.96 -19.57
N GLY A 75 0.08 13.10 -19.25
CA GLY A 75 0.13 12.23 -18.08
C GLY A 75 1.30 11.25 -18.12
N ARG A 76 1.55 10.63 -19.29
CA ARG A 76 2.70 9.74 -19.50
C ARG A 76 4.04 10.47 -19.37
N GLU A 77 4.16 11.69 -19.88
CA GLU A 77 5.35 12.52 -19.67
C GLU A 77 5.56 12.86 -18.20
N ALA A 78 4.50 13.24 -17.47
CA ALA A 78 4.59 13.51 -16.04
C ALA A 78 5.09 12.31 -15.23
N VAL A 79 4.73 11.08 -15.62
CA VAL A 79 5.29 9.86 -15.02
C VAL A 79 6.78 9.73 -15.31
N ARG A 80 7.23 9.97 -16.55
CA ARG A 80 8.66 9.94 -16.92
C ARG A 80 9.47 10.97 -16.13
N GLU A 81 8.98 12.19 -16.02
CA GLU A 81 9.60 13.25 -15.22
C GLU A 81 9.64 12.90 -13.73
N PHE A 82 8.63 12.21 -13.23
CA PHE A 82 8.59 11.77 -11.84
C PHE A 82 9.65 10.70 -11.56
N THR A 83 9.75 9.67 -12.39
CA THR A 83 10.70 8.57 -12.19
C THR A 83 12.15 8.97 -12.43
N ALA A 84 12.41 10.02 -13.19
CA ALA A 84 13.75 10.57 -13.40
C ALA A 84 14.29 11.39 -12.21
N ARG A 85 13.43 11.76 -11.24
CA ARG A 85 13.83 12.58 -10.09
C ARG A 85 14.22 11.69 -8.90
N PRO A 86 15.31 12.01 -8.17
CA PRO A 86 15.70 11.23 -7.00
C PRO A 86 14.61 11.31 -5.91
N PRO A 87 14.21 10.18 -5.33
CA PRO A 87 13.28 10.19 -4.21
C PRO A 87 13.94 10.79 -2.97
N LYS A 88 13.13 11.41 -2.10
CA LYS A 88 13.61 11.78 -0.77
C LYS A 88 13.67 10.53 0.11
N PRO A 89 14.63 10.44 1.05
CA PRO A 89 14.63 9.37 2.03
C PRO A 89 13.30 9.28 2.77
N SER A 90 12.79 8.07 2.93
CA SER A 90 11.59 7.81 3.74
C SER A 90 11.89 8.02 5.22
N ALA A 91 10.97 8.65 5.94
CA ALA A 91 11.02 8.78 7.39
C ALA A 91 9.95 7.88 8.02
N ILE A 92 10.35 7.02 8.95
CA ILE A 92 9.42 6.20 9.73
C ILE A 92 8.77 7.09 10.79
N ARG A 93 7.44 7.13 10.81
CA ARG A 93 6.63 7.80 11.83
C ARG A 93 5.61 6.79 12.34
N ASP A 94 5.98 6.07 13.40
CA ASP A 94 5.16 5.01 13.98
C ASP A 94 4.92 5.29 15.47
N GLU A 95 3.67 5.59 15.82
CA GLU A 95 3.26 5.88 17.18
C GLU A 95 3.44 4.65 18.10
N LEU A 96 3.26 3.44 17.58
CA LEU A 96 3.46 2.21 18.36
C LEU A 96 4.91 2.10 18.81
N LEU A 97 5.88 2.41 17.94
CA LEU A 97 7.29 2.34 18.30
C LEU A 97 7.66 3.36 19.38
N VAL A 98 7.03 4.54 19.38
CA VAL A 98 7.20 5.54 20.46
C VAL A 98 6.62 5.00 21.77
N LYS A 99 5.46 4.32 21.73
CA LYS A 99 4.87 3.68 22.92
C LYS A 99 5.74 2.54 23.45
N VAL A 100 6.30 1.71 22.56
CA VAL A 100 7.25 0.64 22.91
C VAL A 100 8.50 1.22 23.58
N GLN A 101 9.05 2.32 23.04
CA GLN A 101 10.20 3.02 23.66
C GLN A 101 9.91 3.50 25.09
N ALA A 102 8.64 3.83 25.39
CA ALA A 102 8.20 4.32 26.69
C ALA A 102 7.62 3.22 27.60
N ALA A 103 7.59 1.96 27.16
CA ALA A 103 6.84 0.89 27.82
C ALA A 103 7.27 0.66 29.28
N ASP A 104 8.57 0.67 29.56
CA ASP A 104 9.13 0.44 30.90
C ASP A 104 8.73 1.52 31.93
N ALA A 105 8.40 2.73 31.47
CA ALA A 105 7.97 3.85 32.33
C ALA A 105 6.45 4.11 32.24
N GLY A 106 5.74 3.34 31.41
CA GLY A 106 4.33 3.53 31.10
C GLY A 106 3.51 2.28 31.39
N ASP A 107 2.45 2.10 30.61
CA ASP A 107 1.57 0.93 30.71
C ASP A 107 2.05 -0.18 29.74
N ALA A 108 2.93 -1.04 30.23
CA ALA A 108 3.46 -2.17 29.47
C ALA A 108 2.37 -3.17 29.04
N GLY A 109 1.29 -3.33 29.83
CA GLY A 109 0.16 -4.19 29.49
C GLY A 109 -0.62 -3.65 28.29
N ALA A 110 -0.91 -2.34 28.26
CA ALA A 110 -1.54 -1.71 27.10
C ALA A 110 -0.64 -1.78 25.85
N VAL A 111 0.67 -1.54 26.01
CA VAL A 111 1.63 -1.64 24.90
C VAL A 111 1.66 -3.05 24.31
N ARG A 112 1.65 -4.08 25.16
CA ARG A 112 1.56 -5.49 24.72
C ARG A 112 0.35 -5.71 23.81
N GLU A 113 -0.84 -5.26 24.23
CA GLU A 113 -2.06 -5.41 23.41
C GLU A 113 -1.93 -4.70 22.06
N PHE A 114 -1.35 -3.50 22.01
CA PHE A 114 -1.11 -2.81 20.73
C PHE A 114 -0.12 -3.54 19.81
N ILE A 115 0.89 -4.22 20.37
CA ILE A 115 1.80 -5.06 19.58
C ILE A 115 1.05 -6.30 19.05
N ALA A 116 0.18 -6.91 19.86
CA ALA A 116 -0.64 -8.04 19.44
C ALA A 116 -1.61 -7.65 18.31
N GLU A 117 -2.25 -6.49 18.40
CA GLU A 117 -3.07 -5.93 17.32
C GLU A 117 -2.25 -5.72 16.04
N ARG A 118 -1.03 -5.15 16.15
CA ARG A 118 -0.12 -4.98 15.01
C ARG A 118 0.21 -6.32 14.35
N LEU A 119 0.48 -7.36 15.14
CA LEU A 119 0.75 -8.72 14.64
C LEU A 119 -0.43 -9.27 13.84
N GLN A 120 -1.66 -9.14 14.37
CA GLN A 120 -2.87 -9.58 13.67
C GLN A 120 -3.05 -8.84 12.33
N TRP A 121 -2.84 -7.52 12.32
CA TRP A 121 -2.99 -6.70 11.13
C TRP A 121 -1.93 -7.04 10.07
N ALA A 122 -0.66 -7.16 10.47
CA ALA A 122 0.43 -7.54 9.57
C ALA A 122 0.19 -8.93 8.97
N THR A 123 -0.27 -9.89 9.76
CA THR A 123 -0.61 -11.25 9.30
C THR A 123 -1.73 -11.23 8.26
N ALA A 124 -2.84 -10.52 8.52
CA ALA A 124 -3.94 -10.40 7.58
C ALA A 124 -3.51 -9.74 6.26
N LYS A 125 -2.63 -8.74 6.35
CA LYS A 125 -2.08 -8.01 5.20
C LYS A 125 -1.11 -8.87 4.38
N LEU A 126 -0.23 -9.62 5.03
CA LEU A 126 0.66 -10.59 4.37
C LEU A 126 -0.15 -11.62 3.58
N GLN A 127 -1.18 -12.23 4.16
CA GLN A 127 -2.04 -13.18 3.46
C GLN A 127 -2.72 -12.57 2.21
N ARG A 128 -3.10 -11.29 2.28
CA ARG A 128 -3.65 -10.58 1.13
C ARG A 128 -2.61 -10.37 0.04
N TYR A 129 -1.38 -10.02 0.42
CA TYR A 129 -0.28 -9.86 -0.53
C TYR A 129 0.12 -11.17 -1.19
N GLU A 130 0.15 -12.29 -0.47
CA GLU A 130 0.39 -13.60 -1.09
C GLU A 130 -0.68 -13.97 -2.11
N ARG A 131 -1.96 -13.69 -1.82
CA ARG A 131 -3.04 -13.87 -2.80
C ARG A 131 -2.87 -12.98 -4.03
N LEU A 132 -2.42 -11.74 -3.86
CA LEU A 132 -2.14 -10.86 -4.99
C LEU A 132 -0.91 -11.33 -5.78
N ARG A 133 0.13 -11.82 -5.10
CA ARG A 133 1.34 -12.36 -5.73
C ARG A 133 1.02 -13.55 -6.61
N ALA A 134 0.23 -14.49 -6.11
CA ALA A 134 -0.26 -15.63 -6.89
C ALA A 134 -1.05 -15.20 -8.13
N ARG A 135 -1.91 -14.16 -8.02
CA ARG A 135 -2.66 -13.61 -9.15
C ARG A 135 -1.79 -12.92 -10.19
N LEU A 136 -0.74 -12.21 -9.77
CA LEU A 136 0.17 -11.53 -10.70
C LEU A 136 1.03 -12.54 -11.47
N LEU A 137 1.51 -13.58 -10.78
CA LEU A 137 2.26 -14.67 -11.42
C LEU A 137 1.38 -15.42 -12.43
N ASP A 138 0.09 -15.58 -12.14
CA ASP A 138 -0.88 -16.26 -13.01
C ASP A 138 -0.40 -17.68 -13.43
N GLY A 139 0.14 -18.41 -12.46
CA GLY A 139 0.68 -19.77 -12.67
C GLY A 139 2.07 -19.82 -13.32
N ARG A 140 2.68 -18.69 -13.68
CA ARG A 140 4.07 -18.64 -14.15
C ARG A 140 5.05 -18.82 -13.00
N ASP A 141 6.24 -19.33 -13.35
CA ASP A 141 7.38 -19.30 -12.46
C ASP A 141 7.82 -17.84 -12.19
N GLU A 142 8.31 -17.58 -10.98
CA GLU A 142 8.69 -16.21 -10.59
C GLU A 142 9.90 -15.70 -11.35
N GLU A 143 10.90 -16.54 -11.61
CA GLU A 143 12.09 -16.14 -12.38
C GLU A 143 11.71 -15.82 -13.82
N ASP A 144 10.87 -16.65 -14.43
CA ASP A 144 10.30 -16.40 -15.76
C ASP A 144 9.49 -15.09 -15.81
N PHE A 145 8.63 -14.86 -14.80
CA PHE A 145 7.86 -13.61 -14.69
C PHE A 145 8.78 -12.39 -14.59
N LEU A 146 9.81 -12.45 -13.74
CA LEU A 146 10.75 -11.34 -13.53
C LEU A 146 11.52 -10.98 -14.80
N LEU A 147 11.82 -11.96 -15.66
CA LEU A 147 12.56 -11.76 -16.90
C LEU A 147 11.68 -11.22 -18.04
N HIS A 148 10.43 -11.66 -18.13
CA HIS A 148 9.61 -11.46 -19.33
C HIS A 148 8.37 -10.58 -19.13
N ALA A 149 8.03 -10.19 -17.90
CA ALA A 149 6.87 -9.32 -17.68
C ALA A 149 7.09 -7.93 -18.28
N GLU A 150 6.16 -7.49 -19.13
CA GLU A 150 6.13 -6.15 -19.71
C GLU A 150 6.13 -5.05 -18.62
N ARG A 151 5.44 -5.31 -17.50
CA ARG A 151 5.32 -4.39 -16.38
C ARG A 151 5.70 -5.05 -15.05
N ILE A 152 6.92 -4.76 -14.59
CA ILE A 152 7.48 -5.35 -13.37
C ILE A 152 7.24 -4.53 -12.09
N GLY A 153 6.98 -3.23 -12.23
CA GLY A 153 6.83 -2.31 -11.08
C GLY A 153 5.81 -2.76 -10.02
N PRO A 154 4.56 -3.12 -10.38
CA PRO A 154 3.58 -3.61 -9.42
C PRO A 154 4.06 -4.81 -8.62
N TYR A 155 4.73 -5.75 -9.28
CA TYR A 155 5.27 -6.95 -8.63
C TYR A 155 6.40 -6.62 -7.64
N LEU A 156 7.38 -5.80 -8.05
CA LEU A 156 8.49 -5.42 -7.17
C LEU A 156 8.02 -4.65 -5.93
N THR A 157 7.02 -3.79 -6.10
CA THR A 157 6.42 -3.08 -4.95
C THR A 157 5.62 -4.02 -4.05
N LEU A 158 4.97 -5.04 -4.60
CA LEU A 158 4.31 -6.09 -3.83
C LEU A 158 5.32 -6.89 -3.01
N LEU A 159 6.44 -7.34 -3.61
CA LEU A 159 7.51 -8.03 -2.89
C LEU A 159 8.04 -7.19 -1.72
N ARG A 160 8.21 -5.88 -1.92
CA ARG A 160 8.60 -4.97 -0.84
C ARG A 160 7.57 -4.93 0.29
N GLY A 161 6.29 -4.99 -0.04
CA GLY A 161 5.18 -5.05 0.92
C GLY A 161 5.15 -6.37 1.70
N ILE A 162 5.34 -7.50 1.02
CA ILE A 162 5.47 -8.83 1.65
C ILE A 162 6.62 -8.81 2.66
N ALA A 163 7.82 -8.45 2.22
CA ALA A 163 9.00 -8.38 3.10
C ALA A 163 8.80 -7.42 4.29
N PHE A 164 8.02 -6.34 4.11
CA PHE A 164 7.70 -5.42 5.20
C PHE A 164 6.80 -6.08 6.25
N GLU A 165 5.73 -6.75 5.83
CA GLU A 165 4.80 -7.37 6.77
C GLU A 165 5.41 -8.60 7.45
N GLU A 166 6.24 -9.37 6.75
CA GLU A 166 7.02 -10.44 7.37
C GLU A 166 7.94 -9.91 8.47
N GLU A 167 8.59 -8.76 8.25
CA GLU A 167 9.43 -8.15 9.28
C GLU A 167 8.58 -7.62 10.45
N ASN A 168 7.43 -7.00 10.17
CA ASN A 168 6.52 -6.58 11.24
C ASN A 168 6.06 -7.75 12.11
N ILE A 169 5.77 -8.90 11.49
CA ILE A 169 5.39 -10.14 12.19
C ILE A 169 6.56 -10.62 13.06
N ARG A 170 7.75 -10.81 12.47
CA ARG A 170 8.95 -11.24 13.21
C ARG A 170 9.27 -10.33 14.40
N TRP A 171 9.20 -9.02 14.18
CA TRP A 171 9.44 -8.04 15.23
C TRP A 171 8.37 -8.11 16.32
N ALA A 172 7.08 -8.18 15.96
CA ALA A 172 5.99 -8.19 16.92
C ALA A 172 6.01 -9.46 17.78
N GLU A 173 6.27 -10.63 17.19
CA GLU A 173 6.44 -11.89 17.92
C GLU A 173 7.58 -11.79 18.95
N ARG A 174 8.74 -11.28 18.53
CA ARG A 174 9.89 -11.08 19.43
C ARG A 174 9.58 -10.08 20.53
N ALA A 175 8.90 -8.98 20.21
CA ALA A 175 8.57 -7.95 21.18
C ALA A 175 7.55 -8.45 22.22
N LEU A 176 6.54 -9.20 21.79
CA LEU A 176 5.56 -9.84 22.68
C LEU A 176 6.24 -10.83 23.62
N ASP A 177 7.12 -11.69 23.11
CA ASP A 177 7.87 -12.63 23.93
C ASP A 177 8.64 -11.91 25.05
N VAL A 178 9.36 -10.83 24.72
CA VAL A 178 10.11 -10.04 25.72
C VAL A 178 9.18 -9.37 26.73
N VAL A 179 8.09 -8.75 26.27
CA VAL A 179 7.15 -8.03 27.16
C VAL A 179 6.42 -9.00 28.08
N ASP A 180 6.00 -10.17 27.59
CA ASP A 180 5.30 -11.18 28.38
C ASP A 180 6.19 -11.73 29.50
N HIS A 181 7.47 -12.02 29.21
CA HIS A 181 8.43 -12.44 30.22
C HIS A 181 8.64 -11.37 31.30
N ARG A 182 8.72 -10.09 30.93
CA ARG A 182 8.91 -9.00 31.90
C ARG A 182 7.69 -8.75 32.76
N LEU A 183 6.49 -8.80 32.16
CA LEU A 183 5.24 -8.67 32.90
C LEU A 183 5.07 -9.81 33.92
N ALA A 184 5.44 -11.04 33.56
CA ALA A 184 5.42 -12.16 34.48
C ALA A 184 6.37 -11.97 35.67
N ALA A 185 7.60 -11.51 35.43
CA ALA A 185 8.59 -11.27 36.48
C ALA A 185 8.16 -10.18 37.49
N HIS A 186 7.43 -9.16 37.05
CA HIS A 186 6.94 -8.08 37.92
C HIS A 186 5.68 -8.44 38.73
N VAL A 187 5.00 -9.55 38.41
CA VAL A 187 3.86 -10.06 39.20
C VAL A 187 4.33 -10.92 40.38
N GLU A 188 5.56 -11.41 40.34
CA GLU A 188 6.17 -12.24 41.39
C GLU A 188 6.89 -11.42 42.49
N GLU A 189 7.06 -10.10 42.30
CA GLU A 189 7.61 -9.14 43.28
C GLU A 189 6.51 -8.41 44.08
#